data_AF-C6XE84-F1
#
_entry.id   AF-C6XE84-F1
#
_cell.length_a   1.000
_cell.length_b   1.000
_cell.length_c   1.000
_cell.angle_alpha   90.00
_cell.angle_beta   90.00
_cell.angle_gamma   90.00
#
_symmetry.space_group_name_H-M   'P 1'
#
loop_
_entity.id
_entity.type
_entity.pdbx_description
1 polymer ?
#
loop_
_entity_poly.entity_id
_entity_poly.type
_entity_poly.pdbx_seq_one_letter_code
_entity_poly.pdbx_strand_id
1 'polypeptide(L)'
;METKYFVDTDGNYLGGFCGAEPPDGAIEISEPPAHGSDKFADGVWVVTPRLKTQFTSLEYLDRFTNAEQLAVVGATMNVPEVKLWYDRMLAASYVDINDPRVEAGINALIDAGLLNSERKSALLEPTPV
;
A
#
# COMPACT_ATOMS: atom_id res chain seq x y z
N MET A 1 -23.05 21.22 25.42
CA MET A 1 -22.69 19.79 25.41
C MET A 1 -21.30 19.72 24.83
N GLU A 2 -20.35 19.16 25.57
CA GLU A 2 -18.96 19.06 25.14
C GLU A 2 -18.75 17.68 24.48
N THR A 3 -18.08 17.66 23.33
CA THR A 3 -17.74 16.41 22.64
C THR A 3 -16.57 15.77 23.37
N LYS A 4 -16.76 14.55 23.85
CA LYS A 4 -15.71 13.74 24.47
C LYS A 4 -15.17 12.73 23.47
N TYR A 5 -13.88 12.46 23.53
CA TYR A 5 -13.19 11.58 22.59
C TYR A 5 -12.78 10.29 23.30
N PHE A 6 -12.83 9.17 22.59
CA PHE A 6 -12.59 7.86 23.18
C PHE A 6 -11.70 6.99 22.31
N VAL A 7 -10.91 6.14 22.97
CA VAL A 7 -10.12 5.05 22.36
C VAL A 7 -10.44 3.72 23.03
N ASP A 8 -10.14 2.60 22.38
CA ASP A 8 -10.18 1.28 23.01
C ASP A 8 -8.89 0.96 23.78
N THR A 9 -8.85 -0.22 24.41
CA THR A 9 -7.68 -0.72 25.15
C THR A 9 -6.44 -0.95 24.28
N ASP A 10 -6.63 -1.09 22.97
CA ASP A 10 -5.57 -1.26 21.97
C ASP A 10 -5.14 0.08 21.34
N GLY A 11 -5.66 1.20 21.86
CA GLY A 11 -5.36 2.55 21.40
C GLY A 11 -6.02 2.93 20.07
N ASN A 12 -6.99 2.19 19.55
CA ASN A 12 -7.75 2.59 18.36
C ASN A 12 -8.74 3.70 18.73
N TYR A 13 -8.84 4.72 17.88
CA TYR A 13 -9.83 5.77 18.02
C TYR A 13 -11.25 5.26 17.77
N LEU A 14 -12.13 5.41 18.76
CA LEU A 14 -13.54 4.99 18.69
C LEU A 14 -14.46 6.12 18.19
N GLY A 15 -14.05 7.38 18.34
CA GLY A 15 -14.81 8.54 17.89
C GLY A 15 -15.07 9.59 18.97
N GLY A 16 -15.75 10.66 18.56
CA GLY A 16 -16.24 11.71 19.44
C GLY A 16 -17.72 11.50 19.76
N PHE A 17 -18.08 11.48 21.03
CA PHE A 17 -19.44 11.26 21.51
C PHE A 17 -19.95 12.53 22.21
N CYS A 18 -21.18 12.92 21.89
CA CYS A 18 -21.84 14.08 22.49
C CYS A 18 -23.07 13.60 23.28
N GLY A 19 -22.90 13.40 24.59
CA GLY A 19 -23.99 12.96 25.49
C GLY A 19 -24.47 11.51 25.28
N ALA A 20 -23.79 10.74 24.43
CA ALA A 20 -24.02 9.30 24.24
C ALA A 20 -23.06 8.49 25.12
N GLU A 21 -23.53 7.34 25.59
CA GLU A 21 -22.72 6.40 26.38
C GLU A 21 -21.69 5.71 25.45
N PRO A 22 -20.39 5.74 25.80
CA PRO A 22 -19.36 5.13 24.98
C PRO A 22 -19.40 3.59 25.08
N PRO A 23 -18.75 2.88 24.14
CA PRO A 23 -18.62 1.42 24.21
C PRO A 23 -17.92 0.95 25.50
N ASP A 24 -18.27 -0.24 25.98
CA ASP A 24 -17.59 -0.88 27.12
C ASP A 24 -16.08 -1.00 26.86
N GLY A 25 -15.27 -0.57 27.83
CA GLY A 25 -13.80 -0.56 27.71
C GLY A 25 -13.22 0.68 27.00
N ALA A 26 -14.05 1.66 26.65
CA ALA A 26 -13.59 2.93 26.12
C ALA A 26 -12.84 3.77 27.17
N ILE A 27 -11.70 4.33 26.77
CA ILE A 27 -10.87 5.23 27.56
C ILE A 27 -11.07 6.64 27.03
N GLU A 28 -11.49 7.57 27.90
CA GLU A 28 -11.68 8.98 27.56
C GLU A 28 -10.32 9.68 27.36
N ILE A 29 -10.20 10.45 26.29
CA ILE A 29 -9.00 11.22 25.95
C ILE A 29 -9.38 12.69 25.68
N SER A 30 -8.39 13.58 25.82
CA SER A 30 -8.58 15.02 25.68
C SER A 30 -8.67 15.51 24.24
N GLU A 31 -7.96 14.86 23.32
CA GLU A 31 -7.84 15.31 21.93
C GLU A 31 -7.98 14.15 20.94
N PRO A 32 -8.72 14.34 19.82
CA PRO A 32 -8.84 13.34 18.78
C PRO A 32 -7.51 13.18 18.02
N PRO A 33 -7.32 12.07 17.29
CA PRO A 33 -6.12 11.92 16.47
C PRO A 33 -6.19 12.86 15.26
N ALA A 34 -5.02 13.16 14.68
CA ALA A 34 -4.96 13.82 13.38
C ALA A 34 -5.56 12.92 12.28
N HIS A 35 -5.38 11.60 12.39
CA HIS A 35 -5.96 10.61 11.48
C HIS A 35 -6.53 9.42 12.25
N GLY A 36 -7.68 8.88 11.82
CA GLY A 36 -8.32 7.74 12.50
C GLY A 36 -7.49 6.44 12.54
N SER A 37 -6.40 6.35 11.76
CA SER A 37 -5.44 5.25 11.79
C SER A 37 -4.33 5.41 12.85
N ASP A 38 -4.21 6.58 13.45
CA ASP A 38 -3.21 6.83 14.50
C ASP A 38 -3.61 6.09 15.78
N LYS A 39 -2.61 5.69 16.56
CA LYS A 39 -2.78 4.87 17.76
C LYS A 39 -2.48 5.66 19.01
N PHE A 40 -3.34 5.58 20.01
CA PHE A 40 -3.09 6.21 21.31
C PHE A 40 -2.26 5.28 22.18
N ALA A 41 -1.03 5.66 22.52
CA ALA A 41 -0.13 4.90 23.37
C ALA A 41 0.61 5.84 24.34
N ASP A 42 0.70 5.45 25.61
CA ASP A 42 1.40 6.20 26.67
C ASP A 42 0.99 7.69 26.79
N GLY A 43 -0.30 7.97 26.54
CA GLY A 43 -0.84 9.34 26.62
C GLY A 43 -0.57 10.21 25.39
N VAL A 44 -0.02 9.65 24.31
CA VAL A 44 0.34 10.37 23.09
C VAL A 44 -0.20 9.64 21.85
N TRP A 45 -0.59 10.41 20.83
CA TRP A 45 -0.91 9.86 19.51
C TRP A 45 0.36 9.46 18.75
N VAL A 46 0.47 8.18 18.45
CA VAL A 46 1.51 7.59 17.60
C VAL A 46 0.99 7.55 16.17
N VAL A 47 1.66 8.29 15.28
CA VAL A 47 1.33 8.32 13.86
C VAL A 47 1.65 6.95 13.24
N THR A 48 0.62 6.30 12.70
CA THR A 48 0.81 5.05 11.96
C THR A 48 1.35 5.36 10.56
N PRO A 49 2.44 4.73 10.09
CA PRO A 49 2.90 4.90 8.72
C PRO A 49 1.80 4.51 7.76
N ARG A 50 1.30 5.48 7.00
CA ARG A 50 0.32 5.20 5.96
C ARG A 50 1.09 4.68 4.75
N LEU A 51 0.70 3.52 4.25
CA LEU A 51 1.39 2.85 3.15
C LEU A 51 0.50 2.84 1.91
N LYS A 52 1.06 3.23 0.77
CA LYS A 52 0.50 3.10 -0.56
C LYS A 52 0.83 1.71 -1.09
N THR A 53 -0.21 0.95 -1.39
CA THR A 53 -0.10 -0.34 -2.09
C THR A 53 -0.61 -0.25 -3.53
N GLN A 54 -1.45 0.74 -3.82
CA GLN A 54 -2.02 0.96 -5.14
C GLN A 54 -1.30 2.11 -5.84
N PHE A 55 -0.76 1.85 -7.01
CA PHE A 55 -0.02 2.79 -7.86
C PHE A 55 -0.75 2.98 -9.17
N THR A 56 -0.59 4.12 -9.83
CA THR A 56 -0.91 4.21 -11.26
C THR A 56 0.09 3.38 -12.06
N SER A 57 -0.24 2.98 -13.29
CA SER A 57 0.69 2.19 -14.12
C SER A 57 2.01 2.91 -14.37
N LEU A 58 1.99 4.24 -14.51
CA LEU A 58 3.22 5.03 -14.68
C LEU A 58 4.04 5.06 -13.39
N GLU A 59 3.41 5.33 -12.24
CA GLU A 59 4.10 5.29 -10.94
C GLU A 59 4.72 3.92 -10.66
N TYR A 60 4.05 2.85 -11.07
CA TYR A 60 4.60 1.50 -10.92
C TYR A 60 5.77 1.23 -11.88
N LEU A 61 5.68 1.70 -13.13
CA LEU A 61 6.78 1.61 -14.10
C LEU A 61 8.02 2.39 -13.65
N ASP A 62 7.85 3.55 -13.01
CA ASP A 62 8.95 4.36 -12.48
C ASP A 62 9.76 3.65 -11.37
N ARG A 63 9.23 2.56 -10.80
CA ARG A 63 9.96 1.70 -9.85
C ARG A 63 10.97 0.79 -10.54
N PHE A 64 10.84 0.59 -11.84
CA PHE A 64 11.82 -0.13 -12.67
C PHE A 64 12.89 0.85 -13.13
N THR A 65 14.14 0.38 -13.17
CA THR A 65 15.23 1.15 -13.76
C THR A 65 15.07 1.25 -15.28
N ASN A 66 15.66 2.26 -15.91
CA ASN A 66 15.63 2.40 -17.37
C ASN A 66 16.17 1.15 -18.11
N ALA A 67 17.20 0.50 -17.55
CA ALA A 67 17.75 -0.73 -18.13
C ALA A 67 16.75 -1.88 -18.08
N GLU A 68 16.02 -2.03 -16.96
CA GLU A 68 14.96 -3.03 -16.81
C GLU A 68 13.79 -2.75 -17.75
N GLN A 69 13.34 -1.50 -17.85
CA GLN A 69 12.26 -1.15 -18.77
C GLN A 69 12.62 -1.46 -20.23
N LEU A 70 13.85 -1.13 -20.67
CA LEU A 70 14.33 -1.46 -22.01
C LEU A 70 14.44 -2.97 -22.23
N ALA A 71 14.92 -3.73 -21.24
CA ALA A 71 14.99 -5.19 -21.32
C ALA A 71 13.59 -5.81 -21.43
N VAL A 72 12.63 -5.34 -20.63
CA VAL A 72 11.22 -5.77 -20.69
C VAL A 72 10.63 -5.49 -22.07
N VAL A 73 10.76 -4.26 -22.57
CA VAL A 73 10.25 -3.87 -23.89
C VAL A 73 10.88 -4.72 -25.00
N GLY A 74 12.20 -4.94 -24.96
CA GLY A 74 12.89 -5.81 -25.91
C GLY A 74 12.39 -7.26 -25.86
N ALA A 75 12.11 -7.78 -24.66
CA ALA A 75 11.58 -9.12 -24.47
C ALA A 75 10.15 -9.27 -25.00
N THR A 76 9.34 -8.20 -25.00
CA THR A 76 7.98 -8.25 -25.55
C THR A 76 7.92 -8.62 -27.03
N MET A 77 9.03 -8.44 -27.78
CA MET A 77 9.11 -8.81 -29.20
C MET A 77 9.27 -10.32 -29.42
N ASN A 78 9.76 -11.06 -28.42
CA ASN A 78 10.15 -12.46 -28.55
C ASN A 78 9.41 -13.40 -27.57
N VAL A 79 8.91 -12.86 -26.45
CA VAL A 79 8.24 -13.63 -25.39
C VAL A 79 6.79 -13.14 -25.24
N PRO A 80 5.81 -13.87 -25.82
CA PRO A 80 4.40 -13.46 -25.80
C PRO A 80 3.82 -13.28 -24.40
N GLU A 81 4.29 -14.04 -23.41
CA GLU A 81 3.85 -13.91 -22.02
C GLU A 81 4.26 -12.57 -21.41
N VAL A 82 5.48 -12.10 -21.70
CA VAL A 82 5.98 -10.78 -21.27
C VAL A 82 5.19 -9.67 -21.97
N LYS A 83 4.87 -9.83 -23.27
CA LYS A 83 4.00 -8.89 -23.99
C LYS A 83 2.60 -8.80 -23.37
N LEU A 84 1.99 -9.95 -23.07
CA LEU A 84 0.66 -10.00 -22.47
C LEU A 84 0.63 -9.33 -21.10
N TRP A 85 1.66 -9.57 -20.27
CA TRP A 85 1.79 -8.89 -18.98
C TRP A 85 1.94 -7.36 -19.17
N TYR A 86 2.83 -6.94 -20.06
CA TYR A 86 3.09 -5.53 -20.33
C TYR A 86 1.83 -4.80 -20.82
N ASP A 87 1.09 -5.39 -21.75
CA ASP A 87 -0.18 -4.83 -22.26
C ASP A 87 -1.24 -4.70 -21.17
N ARG A 88 -1.35 -5.70 -20.29
CA ARG A 88 -2.29 -5.67 -19.16
C ARG A 88 -1.94 -4.58 -18.17
N MET A 89 -0.65 -4.40 -17.88
CA MET A 89 -0.18 -3.34 -16.99
C MET A 89 -0.45 -1.95 -17.59
N LEU A 90 -0.21 -1.76 -18.89
CA LEU A 90 -0.57 -0.51 -19.58
C LEU A 90 -2.08 -0.24 -19.64
N ALA A 91 -2.89 -1.29 -19.76
CA ALA A 91 -4.35 -1.18 -19.77
C ALA A 91 -4.98 -1.03 -18.37
N ALA A 92 -4.22 -1.30 -17.32
CA ALA A 92 -4.71 -1.18 -15.95
C ALA A 92 -4.89 0.29 -15.56
N SER A 93 -5.98 0.60 -14.86
CA SER A 93 -6.15 1.94 -14.25
C SER A 93 -5.24 2.13 -13.03
N TYR A 94 -4.93 1.03 -12.35
CA TYR A 94 -4.05 0.98 -11.19
C TYR A 94 -3.40 -0.40 -11.08
N VAL A 95 -2.25 -0.42 -10.42
CA VAL A 95 -1.46 -1.60 -10.08
C VAL A 95 -1.42 -1.69 -8.55
N ASP A 96 -1.99 -2.75 -8.00
CA ASP A 96 -1.89 -3.04 -6.56
C ASP A 96 -0.80 -4.11 -6.34
N ILE A 97 0.18 -3.81 -5.49
CA ILE A 97 1.27 -4.74 -5.16
C ILE A 97 0.79 -6.01 -4.44
N ASN A 98 -0.42 -6.00 -3.85
CA ASN A 98 -1.01 -7.19 -3.24
C ASN A 98 -1.81 -8.04 -4.24
N ASP A 99 -1.96 -7.58 -5.48
CA ASP A 99 -2.68 -8.33 -6.50
C ASP A 99 -1.83 -9.53 -6.97
N PRO A 100 -2.35 -10.77 -6.91
CA PRO A 100 -1.59 -11.95 -7.34
C PRO A 100 -1.18 -11.91 -8.81
N ARG A 101 -1.86 -11.13 -9.65
CA ARG A 101 -1.51 -10.93 -11.07
C ARG A 101 -0.23 -10.11 -11.23
N VAL A 102 0.03 -9.18 -10.31
CA VAL A 102 1.27 -8.38 -10.31
C VAL A 102 2.43 -9.26 -9.93
N GLU A 103 2.28 -10.06 -8.86
CA GLU A 103 3.30 -11.02 -8.45
C GLU A 103 3.61 -12.04 -9.56
N ALA A 104 2.58 -12.62 -10.17
CA ALA A 104 2.75 -13.57 -11.29
C ALA A 104 3.49 -12.93 -12.47
N GLY A 105 3.20 -11.67 -12.75
CA GLY A 105 3.89 -10.89 -13.77
C GLY A 105 5.38 -10.69 -13.50
N ILE A 106 5.73 -10.31 -12.27
CA ILE A 106 7.13 -10.17 -11.85
C ILE A 106 7.85 -11.53 -11.92
N ASN A 107 7.20 -12.63 -11.52
CA ASN A 107 7.77 -13.97 -11.63
C ASN A 107 8.06 -14.32 -13.10
N ALA A 108 7.16 -14.01 -14.03
CA ALA A 108 7.40 -14.22 -15.45
C ALA A 108 8.61 -13.43 -15.98
N LEU A 109 8.83 -12.21 -15.47
CA LEU A 109 10.01 -11.42 -15.80
C LEU A 109 11.30 -12.03 -15.23
N ILE A 110 11.25 -12.63 -14.04
CA ILE A 110 12.38 -13.36 -13.45
C ILE A 110 12.68 -14.62 -14.23
N ASP A 111 11.66 -15.40 -14.58
CA ASP A 111 11.80 -16.64 -15.36
C ASP A 111 12.36 -16.36 -16.77
N ALA A 112 12.04 -15.19 -17.34
CA ALA A 112 12.62 -14.69 -18.59
C ALA A 112 14.04 -14.12 -18.43
N GLY A 113 14.60 -14.08 -17.21
CA GLY A 113 15.93 -13.53 -16.91
C GLY A 113 16.03 -12.01 -17.00
N LEU A 114 14.91 -11.30 -16.98
CA LEU A 114 14.82 -9.84 -17.10
C LEU A 114 14.93 -9.13 -15.74
N LEU A 115 14.53 -9.82 -14.68
CA LEU A 115 14.64 -9.39 -13.29
C LEU A 115 15.28 -10.49 -12.44
N ASN A 116 15.67 -10.12 -11.22
CA ASN A 116 16.10 -11.07 -10.20
C ASN A 116 15.16 -11.01 -8.98
N SER A 117 15.35 -11.94 -8.03
CA SER A 117 14.52 -12.02 -6.83
C SER A 117 14.62 -10.79 -5.91
N GLU A 118 15.74 -10.08 -5.92
CA GLU A 118 15.90 -8.83 -5.14
C GLU A 118 14.99 -7.73 -5.67
N ARG A 119 14.86 -7.64 -7.01
CA ARG A 119 13.96 -6.69 -7.66
C ARG A 119 12.49 -7.00 -7.39
N LYS A 120 12.12 -8.28 -7.26
CA LYS A 120 10.76 -8.65 -6.85
C LYS A 120 10.41 -8.05 -5.48
N SER A 121 11.27 -8.19 -4.48
CA SER A 121 11.04 -7.61 -3.15
C SER A 121 10.86 -6.10 -3.25
N ALA A 122 11.76 -5.41 -3.94
CA ALA A 122 11.68 -3.96 -4.10
C ALA A 122 10.44 -3.46 -4.86
N LEU A 123 9.90 -4.24 -5.80
CA LEU A 123 8.69 -3.88 -6.56
C LEU A 123 7.39 -4.14 -5.78
N LEU A 124 7.41 -5.07 -4.82
CA LEU A 124 6.28 -5.43 -3.97
C LEU A 124 6.29 -4.70 -2.62
N GLU A 125 7.24 -3.80 -2.38
CA GLU A 125 7.27 -3.01 -1.16
C GLU A 125 6.25 -1.86 -1.19
N PRO A 126 5.42 -1.70 -0.15
CA PRO A 126 4.56 -0.52 -0.01
C PRO A 126 5.40 0.75 0.17
N THR A 127 4.93 1.89 -0.34
CA THR A 127 5.62 3.18 -0.15
C THR A 127 4.87 4.06 0.84
N PRO A 128 5.54 4.85 1.70
CA PRO A 128 4.84 5.81 2.56
C PRO A 128 3.99 6.81 1.75
N VAL A 129 2.82 7.21 2.28
CA VAL A 129 2.00 8.33 1.76
C VAL A 129 2.12 9.60 2.59
#